data_AF-A0A1Q7H280-F1
#
_entry.id   AF-A0A1Q7H280-F1
#
_cell.length_a   1.000
_cell.length_b   1.000
_cell.length_c   1.000
_cell.angle_alpha   90.00
_cell.angle_beta   90.00
_cell.angle_gamma   90.00
#
_symmetry.space_group_name_H-M   'P 1'
#
loop_
_entity.id
_entity.type
_entity.pdbx_description
1 polymer ?
#
loop_
_entity_poly.entity_id
_entity_poly.type
_entity_poly.pdbx_seq_one_letter_code
_entity_poly.pdbx_strand_id
1 'polypeptide(L)' 'MLTEAGNLLMMSPRAKDGDQWMKMSQALIDTAEIALRAAEAKNIDGLYDVGGRIDEACENCHKKYWPNY' A
#
# COMPACT_ATOMS: atom_id res chain seq x y z
N MET A 1 -5.52 -8.51 2.84
CA MET A 1 -5.53 -7.50 3.93
C MET A 1 -5.04 -6.12 3.49
N LEU A 2 -3.87 -5.98 2.85
CA LEU A 2 -3.33 -4.66 2.50
C LEU A 2 -4.13 -3.96 1.38
N THR A 3 -4.60 -4.71 0.38
CA THR A 3 -5.51 -4.18 -0.65
C THR A 3 -6.80 -3.62 -0.04
N GLU A 4 -7.41 -4.36 0.88
CA GLU A 4 -8.62 -3.92 1.58
C GLU A 4 -8.35 -2.73 2.48
N ALA A 5 -7.18 -2.70 3.15
CA ALA A 5 -6.77 -1.54 3.95
C ALA A 5 -6.57 -0.29 3.09
N GLY A 6 -5.91 -0.40 1.93
CA GLY A 6 -5.77 0.70 0.97
C GLY A 6 -7.12 1.23 0.49
N ASN A 7 -8.07 0.35 0.18
CA ASN A 7 -9.44 0.74 -0.17
C ASN A 7 -10.12 1.50 0.98
N LEU A 8 -10.00 1.04 2.22
CA LEU A 8 -10.57 1.71 3.39
C LEU A 8 -9.97 3.11 3.61
N LEU A 9 -8.69 3.31 3.29
CA LEU A 9 -8.05 4.63 3.36
C LEU A 9 -8.66 5.60 2.35
N MET A 10 -9.13 5.10 1.19
CA MET A 10 -9.77 5.91 0.14
C MET A 10 -11.26 6.20 0.43
N MET A 11 -11.84 5.64 1.49
CA MET A 11 -13.25 5.82 1.84
C MET A 11 -13.44 6.80 3.01
N SER A 12 -14.60 7.48 3.04
CA SER A 12 -15.00 8.29 4.19
C SER A 12 -15.13 7.43 5.46
N PRO A 13 -14.69 7.91 6.65
CA PRO A 13 -14.13 9.24 6.94
C PRO A 13 -12.59 9.30 6.86
N ARG A 14 -11.92 8.26 6.37
CA ARG A 14 -10.44 8.16 6.36
C ARG A 14 -9.81 8.92 5.20
N ALA A 15 -10.52 9.01 4.07
CA ALA A 15 -10.08 9.76 2.91
C ALA A 15 -9.69 11.19 3.28
N LYS A 16 -8.50 11.62 2.84
CA LYS A 16 -7.99 12.99 3.01
C LYS A 16 -7.72 13.60 1.66
N ASP A 17 -7.78 14.94 1.60
CA ASP A 17 -7.35 15.85 0.52
C ASP A 17 -7.76 15.58 -0.94
N GLY A 18 -8.29 14.41 -1.29
CA GLY A 18 -8.72 14.04 -2.64
C GLY A 18 -7.59 13.88 -3.66
N ASP A 19 -6.31 13.97 -3.27
CA ASP A 19 -5.18 13.95 -4.20
C ASP A 19 -4.08 12.97 -3.78
N GLN A 20 -3.04 13.45 -3.09
CA GLN A 20 -1.86 12.65 -2.78
C GLN A 20 -2.17 11.49 -1.85
N TRP A 21 -3.11 11.67 -0.92
CA TRP A 21 -3.61 10.58 -0.07
C TRP A 21 -4.21 9.45 -0.91
N MET A 22 -5.02 9.80 -1.92
CA MET A 22 -5.69 8.83 -2.79
C MET A 22 -4.68 8.09 -3.67
N LYS A 23 -3.73 8.83 -4.25
CA LYS A 23 -2.65 8.27 -5.08
C LYS A 23 -1.77 7.28 -4.31
N MET A 24 -1.36 7.66 -3.11
CA MET A 24 -0.51 6.79 -2.27
C MET A 24 -1.28 5.59 -1.73
N SER A 25 -2.56 5.76 -1.38
CA SER A 25 -3.43 4.63 -0.99
C SER A 25 -3.63 3.64 -2.14
N GLN A 26 -3.81 4.14 -3.37
CA GLN A 26 -3.87 3.28 -4.57
C GLN A 26 -2.54 2.56 -4.82
N ALA A 27 -1.40 3.24 -4.65
CA ALA A 27 -0.09 2.62 -4.81
C ALA A 27 0.14 1.46 -3.82
N LEU A 28 -0.39 1.55 -2.59
CA LEU A 28 -0.38 0.44 -1.63
C LEU A 28 -1.24 -0.73 -2.13
N ILE A 29 -2.42 -0.47 -2.69
CA ILE A 29 -3.28 -1.50 -3.30
C ILE A 29 -2.53 -2.22 -4.42
N ASP A 30 -1.99 -1.46 -5.37
CA ASP A 30 -1.32 -2.01 -6.55
C ASP A 30 -0.10 -2.87 -6.16
N THR A 31 0.66 -2.43 -5.16
CA THR A 31 1.82 -3.17 -4.66
C THR A 31 1.39 -4.43 -3.89
N ALA A 32 0.33 -4.35 -3.09
CA ALA A 32 -0.23 -5.50 -2.38
C ALA A 32 -0.78 -6.57 -3.34
N GLU A 33 -1.36 -6.17 -4.48
CA GLU A 33 -1.80 -7.13 -5.50
C GLU A 33 -0.64 -7.93 -6.11
N ILE A 34 0.52 -7.30 -6.31
CA ILE A 34 1.72 -7.99 -6.79
C ILE A 34 2.16 -9.04 -5.77
N ALA A 35 2.14 -8.68 -4.48
CA ALA A 35 2.48 -9.62 -3.41
C ALA A 35 1.48 -10.78 -3.31
N LEU A 36 0.19 -10.50 -3.50
CA LEU A 36 -0.83 -11.54 -3.55
C LEU A 36 -0.56 -12.52 -4.70
N ARG A 37 -0.29 -12.02 -5.92
CA ARG A 37 0.02 -12.88 -7.07
C ARG A 37 1.29 -13.69 -6.86
N ALA A 38 2.33 -13.11 -6.26
CA ALA A 38 3.55 -13.84 -5.91
C ALA A 38 3.27 -14.95 -4.88
N ALA A 39 2.44 -14.69 -3.87
CA ALA A 39 2.01 -15.68 -2.89
C ALA A 39 1.21 -16.82 -3.54
N GLU A 40 0.23 -16.50 -4.39
CA GLU A 40 -0.57 -17.48 -5.12
C GLU A 40 0.29 -18.38 -6.01
N ALA A 41 1.29 -17.79 -6.67
CA ALA A 41 2.26 -18.51 -7.48
C ALA A 41 3.32 -19.29 -6.68
N LYS A 42 3.31 -19.18 -5.34
CA LYS A 42 4.34 -19.74 -4.44
C LYS A 42 5.76 -19.29 -4.82
N ASN A 43 5.89 -18.06 -5.32
CA ASN A 43 7.16 -17.47 -5.73
C ASN A 43 7.82 -16.76 -4.55
N ILE A 44 8.78 -17.44 -3.91
CA ILE A 44 9.49 -16.92 -2.73
C ILE A 44 10.30 -15.67 -3.09
N ASP A 45 11.03 -15.69 -4.19
CA ASP A 45 11.84 -14.55 -4.63
C ASP A 45 10.96 -13.34 -4.94
N GLY A 46 9.83 -13.57 -5.61
CA GLY A 46 8.84 -12.52 -5.89
C GLY A 46 8.23 -11.92 -4.62
N LEU A 47 8.01 -12.73 -3.58
CA LEU A 47 7.55 -12.26 -2.27
C LEU A 47 8.63 -11.47 -1.53
N TYR A 48 9.89 -11.86 -1.65
CA TYR A 48 11.01 -11.13 -1.06
C TYR A 48 11.16 -9.76 -1.72
N ASP A 49 11.17 -9.70 -3.05
CA ASP A 49 11.34 -8.47 -3.83
C ASP A 49 10.21 -7.46 -3.58
N VAL A 50 8.96 -7.93 -3.52
CA VAL A 50 7.81 -7.04 -3.30
C VAL A 50 7.74 -6.52 -1.85
N GLY A 51 8.36 -7.22 -0.89
CA GLY A 51 8.38 -6.80 0.51
C GLY A 51 8.96 -5.38 0.69
N GLY A 52 10.10 -5.09 0.05
CA GLY A 52 10.71 -3.76 0.09
C GLY A 52 9.85 -2.68 -0.57
N ARG A 53 9.09 -3.03 -1.61
CA ARG A 53 8.17 -2.10 -2.28
C ARG A 53 6.96 -1.77 -1.42
N ILE A 54 6.45 -2.73 -0.65
CA ILE A 54 5.37 -2.50 0.31
C ILE A 54 5.83 -1.53 1.41
N ASP A 55 7.04 -1.74 1.93
CA ASP A 55 7.65 -0.85 2.93
C ASP A 55 7.72 0.59 2.39
N GLU A 56 8.25 0.77 1.19
CA GLU A 56 8.32 2.09 0.54
C GLU A 56 6.93 2.72 0.34
N ALA A 57 5.91 1.93 -0.05
CA ALA A 57 4.55 2.42 -0.22
C ALA A 57 3.95 2.94 1.10
N CYS A 58 4.21 2.25 2.22
CA CYS A 58 3.80 2.69 3.55
C CYS A 58 4.51 4.00 3.94
N GLU A 59 5.84 4.02 3.83
CA GLU A 59 6.70 5.14 4.21
C GLU A 59 6.36 6.43 3.45
N ASN A 60 6.11 6.33 2.14
CA ASN A 60 5.78 7.48 1.29
C ASN A 60 4.52 8.22 1.77
N CYS A 61 3.51 7.48 2.23
CA CYS A 61 2.30 8.06 2.79
C CYS A 61 2.55 8.61 4.20
N HIS A 62 3.17 7.81 5.08
CA HIS A 62 3.33 8.19 6.48
C HIS A 62 4.24 9.40 6.67
N LYS A 63 5.33 9.54 5.90
CA LYS A 63 6.20 10.74 5.97
C LYS A 63 5.43 12.04 5.75
N LYS A 64 4.36 12.01 4.96
CA LYS A 64 3.53 13.19 4.68
C LYS A 64 2.37 13.35 5.65
N TYR A 65 1.64 12.26 5.92
CA TYR A 65 0.36 12.33 6.63
C TYR A 65 0.41 11.86 8.08
N TRP A 66 1.52 11.25 8.48
CA TRP A 66 1.77 10.78 9.84
C TRP A 66 3.23 11.03 10.25
N PRO A 67 3.77 12.25 10.17
CA PRO A 67 5.20 12.54 10.31
C PRO A 67 5.83 12.23 11.69
N ASN A 68 5.04 11.78 12.67
CA ASN A 68 5.48 11.50 14.04
C ASN A 68 5.11 10.07 14.50
N TYR A 69 4.96 9.14 13.56
CA TYR A 69 4.78 7.72 13.89
C TYR A 69 6.09 7.06 14.32
#